data_AF-A0A9D7KKP8-F1
#
_entry.id   AF-A0A9D7KKP8-F1
#
_cell.length_a   1.000
_cell.length_b   1.000
_cell.length_c   1.000
_cell.angle_alpha   90.00
_cell.angle_beta   90.00
_cell.angle_gamma   90.00
#
_symmetry.space_group_name_H-M   'P 1'
#
loop_
_entity.id
_entity.type
_entity.pdbx_description
1 polymer ?
#
loop_
_entity_poly.entity_id
_entity_poly.type
_entity_poly.pdbx_seq_one_letter_code
_entity_poly.pdbx_strand_id
1 'polypeptide(L)'
;MKKLFLLLLFLSITTQPQSSINQHFLLFNDGNSQLQTDEVIKVVQDNSGTYWFAEGADIGNDAIYSYRNGVWVRYDASNSPL
;
A
#
# COMPACT_ATOMS: atom_id res chain seq x y z
N MET A 1 -7.78 -11.33 -54.22
CA MET A 1 -8.37 -12.13 -53.12
C MET A 1 -7.34 -12.70 -52.14
N LYS A 2 -6.11 -13.07 -52.55
CA LYS A 2 -5.09 -13.63 -51.62
C LYS A 2 -4.49 -12.63 -50.61
N LYS A 3 -4.53 -11.33 -50.89
CA LYS A 3 -4.00 -10.29 -49.97
C LYS A 3 -4.96 -9.91 -48.83
N LEU A 4 -6.24 -10.25 -48.94
CA LEU A 4 -7.24 -9.95 -47.89
C LEU A 4 -7.23 -11.00 -46.77
N PHE A 5 -6.80 -12.24 -47.08
CA PHE A 5 -6.77 -13.34 -46.12
C PHE A 5 -5.63 -13.21 -45.08
N LEU A 6 -4.49 -12.59 -45.45
CA LEU A 6 -3.39 -12.35 -44.51
C LEU A 6 -3.68 -11.22 -43.51
N LEU A 7 -4.54 -10.25 -43.85
CA LEU A 7 -4.83 -9.12 -42.96
C LEU A 7 -5.75 -9.51 -41.79
N LEU A 8 -6.60 -10.52 -41.98
CA LEU A 8 -7.51 -11.03 -40.94
C LEU A 8 -6.79 -11.95 -39.94
N LEU A 9 -5.67 -12.57 -40.30
CA LEU A 9 -4.91 -13.45 -39.41
C LEU A 9 -4.18 -12.69 -38.28
N PHE A 10 -3.96 -11.38 -38.45
CA PHE A 10 -3.39 -10.51 -37.41
C PHE A 10 -4.45 -9.95 -36.45
N LEU A 11 -5.75 -10.08 -36.75
CA LEU A 11 -6.83 -9.67 -35.84
C LEU A 11 -7.16 -10.73 -34.77
N SER A 12 -6.61 -11.94 -34.90
CA SER A 12 -6.75 -13.02 -33.92
C SER A 12 -5.56 -13.13 -32.97
N ILE A 13 -4.76 -12.05 -32.81
CA ILE A 13 -3.86 -11.97 -31.66
C ILE A 13 -4.75 -11.98 -30.43
N THR A 14 -4.67 -13.10 -29.73
CA THR A 14 -5.43 -13.45 -28.55
C THR A 14 -5.43 -12.27 -27.58
N THR A 15 -6.59 -11.67 -27.31
CA THR A 15 -6.80 -10.98 -26.05
C THR A 15 -6.85 -12.04 -24.96
N GLN A 16 -5.66 -12.51 -24.54
CA GLN A 16 -5.55 -13.09 -23.21
C GLN A 16 -6.13 -12.04 -22.26
N PRO A 17 -7.13 -12.35 -21.41
CA PRO A 17 -7.47 -11.44 -20.33
C PRO A 17 -6.25 -11.38 -19.42
N GLN A 18 -5.37 -10.42 -19.68
CA GLN A 18 -4.35 -10.03 -18.74
C GLN A 18 -5.13 -9.52 -17.53
N SER A 19 -5.16 -10.29 -16.45
CA SER A 19 -5.58 -9.77 -15.15
C SER A 19 -4.50 -8.79 -14.69
N SER A 20 -4.40 -7.64 -15.34
CA SER A 20 -3.76 -6.48 -14.76
C SER A 20 -4.66 -6.07 -13.61
N ILE A 21 -4.38 -6.63 -12.43
CA ILE A 21 -4.88 -6.03 -11.21
C ILE A 21 -4.21 -4.66 -11.20
N ASN A 22 -4.96 -3.63 -11.63
CA ASN A 22 -4.51 -2.26 -11.75
C ASN A 22 -4.41 -1.68 -10.32
N GLN A 23 -3.53 -2.28 -9.51
CA GLN A 23 -3.35 -1.94 -8.11
C GLN A 23 -2.42 -0.75 -8.05
N HIS A 24 -3.02 0.42 -7.89
CA HIS A 24 -2.30 1.58 -7.41
C HIS A 24 -2.01 1.37 -5.93
N PHE A 25 -0.78 0.93 -5.61
CA PHE A 25 -0.30 0.93 -4.24
C PHE A 25 -0.06 2.37 -3.78
N LEU A 26 -0.46 2.67 -2.55
CA LEU A 26 0.00 3.85 -1.85
C LEU A 26 1.32 3.48 -1.16
N LEU A 27 2.39 4.21 -1.48
CA LEU A 27 3.71 4.00 -0.89
C LEU A 27 3.91 4.98 0.25
N PHE A 28 4.15 4.46 1.45
CA PHE A 28 4.55 5.25 2.62
C PHE A 28 5.93 4.81 3.11
N ASN A 29 6.77 5.78 3.45
CA ASN A 29 8.13 5.62 3.99
C ASN A 29 8.45 6.76 4.96
N ASP A 30 9.63 6.76 5.58
CA ASP A 30 10.09 7.79 6.51
C ASP A 30 10.20 9.20 5.88
N GLY A 31 10.32 9.27 4.55
CA GLY A 31 10.41 10.50 3.78
C GLY A 31 9.08 11.13 3.37
N ASN A 32 7.95 10.40 3.50
CA ASN A 32 6.65 10.87 3.01
C ASN A 32 5.46 10.61 3.97
N SER A 33 5.75 10.14 5.18
CA SER A 33 4.74 9.83 6.19
C SER A 33 5.13 10.41 7.55
N GLN A 34 4.54 9.90 8.63
CA GLN A 34 4.96 10.23 10.00
C GLN A 34 5.76 9.10 10.64
N LEU A 35 5.99 7.99 9.93
CA LEU A 35 6.88 6.93 10.37
C LEU A 35 8.28 7.52 10.58
N GLN A 36 8.97 7.08 11.62
CA GLN A 36 10.36 7.49 11.91
C GLN A 36 11.36 6.59 11.19
N THR A 37 10.97 5.38 10.80
CA THR A 37 11.78 4.44 10.03
C THR A 37 10.93 3.75 8.95
N ASP A 38 11.61 3.12 7.99
CA ASP A 38 10.95 2.27 7.00
C ASP A 38 10.56 0.88 7.55
N GLU A 39 10.85 0.59 8.82
CA GLU A 39 10.62 -0.71 9.45
C GLU A 39 9.25 -0.77 10.16
N VAL A 40 8.28 -1.39 9.50
CA VAL A 40 6.98 -1.70 10.08
C VAL A 40 6.94 -3.18 10.50
N ILE A 41 6.86 -3.43 11.81
CA ILE A 41 6.84 -4.80 12.37
C ILE A 41 5.44 -5.41 12.36
N LYS A 42 4.38 -4.59 12.37
CA LYS A 42 3.00 -5.06 12.36
C LYS A 42 2.04 -4.03 11.80
N VAL A 43 1.03 -4.52 11.06
CA VAL A 43 -0.10 -3.72 10.59
C VAL A 43 -1.40 -4.41 10.97
N VAL A 44 -2.36 -3.66 11.50
CA VAL A 44 -3.73 -4.11 11.72
C VAL A 44 -4.72 -3.04 11.26
N GLN A 45 -5.92 -3.44 10.87
CA GLN A 45 -7.02 -2.52 10.59
C GLN A 45 -8.11 -2.73 11.63
N ASP A 46 -8.63 -1.64 12.20
CA ASP A 46 -9.76 -1.71 13.12
C ASP A 46 -11.12 -1.64 12.38
N ASN A 47 -12.20 -1.86 13.12
CA ASN A 47 -13.56 -1.84 12.56
C ASN A 47 -14.01 -0.45 12.05
N SER A 48 -13.27 0.62 12.35
CA SER A 48 -13.53 1.98 11.85
C SER A 48 -12.85 2.26 10.51
N GLY A 49 -12.05 1.31 10.02
CA GLY A 49 -11.24 1.42 8.81
C GLY A 49 -9.88 2.07 9.03
N THR A 50 -9.48 2.35 10.28
CA THR A 50 -8.18 2.94 10.60
C THR A 50 -7.09 1.87 10.53
N TYR A 51 -5.99 2.18 9.86
CA TYR A 51 -4.81 1.33 9.86
C TYR A 51 -3.90 1.70 11.03
N TRP A 52 -3.43 0.70 11.75
CA TRP A 52 -2.52 0.84 12.87
C TRP A 52 -1.21 0.14 12.54
N PHE A 53 -0.10 0.84 12.75
CA PHE A 53 1.25 0.39 12.45
C PHE A 53 2.04 0.37 13.75
N ALA A 54 2.71 -0.74 14.03
CA ALA A 54 3.76 -0.77 15.01
C ALA A 54 5.09 -0.64 14.27
N GLU A 55 5.86 0.37 14.65
CA GLU A 55 7.23 0.55 14.23
C GLU A 55 8.13 -0.06 15.30
N GLY A 56 9.02 -0.95 14.88
CA GLY A 56 10.08 -1.46 15.73
C GLY A 56 11.33 -0.69 15.36
N ALA A 57 11.85 0.10 16.27
CA ALA A 57 13.15 0.72 16.12
C ALA A 57 14.01 0.35 17.32
N ASP A 58 15.33 0.34 17.14
CA ASP A 58 16.30 0.09 18.20
C ASP A 58 15.86 0.73 19.53
N ILE A 59 16.00 -0.05 20.60
CA ILE A 59 15.51 0.16 21.98
C ILE A 59 15.25 1.64 22.30
N GLY A 60 13.97 2.03 22.39
CA GLY A 60 13.53 3.31 22.94
C GLY A 60 12.75 4.22 21.98
N ASN A 61 12.62 3.85 20.71
CA ASN A 61 11.86 4.61 19.70
C ASN A 61 10.57 3.91 19.24
N ASP A 62 10.16 2.83 19.91
CA ASP A 62 8.92 2.13 19.58
C ASP A 62 7.73 3.08 19.64
N ALA A 63 7.01 3.16 18.53
CA ALA A 63 5.85 4.01 18.40
C ALA A 63 4.72 3.28 17.66
N ILE A 64 3.50 3.63 18.03
CA ILE A 64 2.30 3.18 17.34
C ILE A 64 1.82 4.32 16.47
N TYR A 65 1.49 4.04 15.22
CA TYR A 65 0.96 5.04 14.30
C TYR A 65 -0.44 4.63 13.86
N SER A 66 -1.32 5.61 13.66
CA SER A 66 -2.60 5.40 12.98
C SER A 66 -2.66 6.18 11.68
N TYR A 67 -3.23 5.58 10.64
CA TYR A 67 -3.54 6.23 9.37
C TYR A 67 -5.02 6.11 9.03
N ARG A 68 -5.66 7.24 8.77
CA ARG A 68 -7.05 7.30 8.30
C ARG A 68 -7.27 8.52 7.41
N ASN A 69 -7.86 8.31 6.23
CA ASN A 69 -8.24 9.39 5.32
C ASN A 69 -7.10 10.39 5.01
N GLY A 70 -5.87 9.90 4.82
CA GLY A 70 -4.72 10.77 4.53
C GLY A 70 -4.03 11.36 5.76
N VAL A 71 -4.57 11.15 6.97
CA VAL A 71 -4.03 11.71 8.20
C VAL A 71 -3.27 10.65 8.98
N TRP A 72 -2.05 11.00 9.38
CA TRP A 72 -1.20 10.20 10.27
C TRP A 72 -1.22 10.77 11.69
N VAL A 73 -1.21 9.88 12.68
CA VAL A 73 -1.07 10.23 14.10
C VAL A 73 -0.07 9.28 14.74
N ARG A 74 0.90 9.82 15.49
CA ARG A 74 1.85 9.06 16.30
C ARG A 74 1.35 8.96 17.74
N TYR A 75 1.47 7.77 18.32
CA TYR A 75 1.16 7.49 19.71
C TYR A 75 2.41 7.04 20.47
N ASP A 76 2.55 7.58 21.66
CA ASP A 76 3.58 7.24 22.65
C ASP A 76 2.98 7.26 24.07
N ALA A 77 3.84 7.13 25.09
CA ALA A 77 3.41 7.13 26.49
C ALA A 77 2.77 8.45 26.96
N SER A 78 2.92 9.56 26.23
CA SER A 78 2.35 10.86 26.61
C SER A 78 0.95 11.10 26.09
N ASN A 79 0.53 10.38 25.03
CA ASN A 79 -0.75 10.61 24.35
C ASN A 79 -1.55 9.33 24.09
N SER A 80 -1.10 8.20 24.62
CA SER A 80 -1.89 6.97 24.66
C SER A 80 -2.69 6.91 25.98
N PRO A 81 -3.90 6.33 25.96
CA PRO A 81 -4.68 6.12 27.18
C PRO A 81 -4.15 4.95 28.03
N LEU A 82 -2.91 4.50 27.80
CA LEU A 82 -2.27 3.33 28.40
C LEU A 82 -1.13 3.74 29.33
#